data_AF-A0A254TMP1-F1
#
_entry.id   AF-A0A254TMP1-F1
#
_cell.length_a   1.000
_cell.length_b   1.000
_cell.length_c   1.000
_cell.angle_alpha   90.00
_cell.angle_beta   90.00
_cell.angle_gamma   90.00
#
_symmetry.space_group_name_H-M   'P 1'
#
loop_
_entity.id
_entity.type
_entity.pdbx_description
1 polymer ?
#
loop_
_entity_poly.entity_id
_entity_poly.type
_entity_poly.pdbx_seq_one_letter_code
_entity_poly.pdbx_strand_id
1 'polypeptide(L)' 'MQTTFNASPSGQAIIQNTTAAGIEKLVVNLHPGNDSVIDIQIKEETPGDGMLVSSTISINQDGMQKLVEWLRDQGAIQ' A
#
# COMPACT_ATOMS: atom_id res chain seq x y z
N MET A 1 2.37 -17.48 -10.03
CA MET A 1 2.24 -16.17 -9.36
C MET A 1 3.06 -16.23 -8.09
N GLN A 2 3.87 -15.20 -7.83
CA GLN A 2 4.66 -15.10 -6.61
C GLN A 2 4.32 -13.80 -5.90
N THR A 3 4.00 -13.89 -4.60
CA THR A 3 3.70 -12.74 -3.75
C THR A 3 4.83 -12.54 -2.75
N THR A 4 5.30 -11.31 -2.59
CA THR A 4 6.27 -10.94 -1.57
C THR A 4 5.73 -9.80 -0.70
N PHE A 5 6.11 -9.81 0.57
CA PHE A 5 5.82 -8.75 1.53
C PHE A 5 7.13 -8.25 2.12
N ASN A 6 7.35 -6.93 2.04
CA ASN A 6 8.50 -6.27 2.64
C ASN A 6 8.02 -5.06 3.44
N ALA A 7 8.43 -4.97 4.70
CA ALA A 7 8.18 -3.80 5.54
C ALA A 7 9.52 -3.21 6.01
N SER A 8 9.63 -1.89 6.00
CA SER A 8 10.81 -1.17 6.46
C SER A 8 10.54 -0.48 7.81
N PRO A 9 11.57 -0.31 8.65
CA PRO A 9 11.47 0.52 9.86
C PRO A 9 11.16 2.00 9.58
N SER A 10 11.31 2.45 8.33
CA SER A 10 11.02 3.83 7.93
C SER A 10 9.54 4.09 7.67
N GLY A 11 8.65 3.13 7.95
CA GLY A 11 7.20 3.28 7.79
C GLY A 11 6.67 2.89 6.42
N GLN A 12 7.47 2.23 5.57
CA GLN A 12 7.00 1.74 4.28
C GLN A 12 6.70 0.24 4.33
N ALA A 13 5.57 -0.17 3.76
CA ALA A 13 5.25 -1.56 3.48
C ALA A 13 4.94 -1.76 2.00
N ILE A 14 5.42 -2.85 1.41
CA ILE A 14 5.21 -3.20 0.01
C ILE A 14 4.71 -4.63 -0.06
N ILE A 15 3.54 -4.81 -0.67
CA ILE A 15 3.07 -6.11 -1.16
C ILE A 15 3.28 -6.11 -2.67
N GLN A 16 3.98 -7.10 -3.19
CA GLN A 16 4.24 -7.23 -4.62
C GLN A 16 3.76 -8.58 -5.13
N ASN A 17 2.99 -8.56 -6.22
CA ASN A 17 2.62 -9.74 -7.00
C ASN A 17 3.39 -9.71 -8.33
N THR A 18 4.14 -10.77 -8.60
CA THR A 18 4.75 -11.00 -9.91
C THR A 18 3.96 -12.09 -10.65
N THR A 19 3.42 -11.71 -11.81
CA THR A 19 2.68 -12.57 -12.73
C THR A 19 3.42 -12.69 -14.07
N ALA A 20 2.88 -13.49 -14.99
CA ALA A 20 3.39 -13.55 -16.35
C ALA A 20 3.10 -12.26 -17.15
N ALA A 21 2.10 -11.48 -16.74
CA ALA A 21 1.70 -10.24 -17.39
C ALA A 21 2.49 -9.02 -16.87
N GLY A 22 3.09 -9.11 -15.69
CA GLY A 22 3.87 -8.02 -15.11
C GLY A 22 3.96 -8.06 -13.60
N ILE A 23 4.29 -6.90 -13.02
CA ILE A 23 4.45 -6.71 -11.59
C ILE A 23 3.39 -5.72 -11.09
N GLU A 24 2.64 -6.15 -10.09
CA GLU A 24 1.69 -5.30 -9.36
C GLU A 24 2.25 -5.05 -7.95
N LYS A 25 2.21 -3.81 -7.48
CA LYS A 25 2.69 -3.43 -6.14
C LYS A 25 1.65 -2.59 -5.43
N LEU A 26 1.32 -2.97 -4.20
CA LEU A 26 0.67 -2.12 -3.23
C LEU A 26 1.74 -1.56 -2.29
N VAL A 27 1.99 -0.26 -2.36
CA VAL A 27 2.96 0.45 -1.50
C VAL A 27 2.18 1.29 -0.50
N VAL A 28 2.41 1.06 0.78
CA VAL A 28 1.85 1.85 1.88
C VAL A 28 3.00 2.63 2.50
N ASN A 29 2.85 3.95 2.58
CA ASN A 29 3.81 4.83 3.24
C ASN A 29 3.14 5.49 4.45
N LEU A 30 3.69 5.23 5.63
CA LEU A 30 3.49 6.03 6.83
C LEU A 30 4.53 7.16 6.81
N HIS A 31 4.13 8.37 7.21
CA HIS A 31 5.02 9.53 7.27
C HIS A 31 5.38 9.84 8.73
N PRO A 32 6.56 9.40 9.24
CA PRO A 32 6.96 9.67 10.61
C PRO A 32 7.17 11.18 10.78
N GLY A 33 6.34 11.84 11.61
CA GLY A 33 6.35 13.29 11.79
C GLY A 33 5.20 14.03 11.09
N ASN A 34 4.39 13.33 10.29
CA ASN A 34 3.08 13.78 9.84
C ASN A 34 2.08 12.65 10.10
N ASP A 35 1.72 12.52 11.38
CA ASP A 35 0.91 11.42 11.93
C ASP A 35 -0.53 11.37 11.36
N SER A 36 -0.88 12.33 10.51
CA SER A 36 -2.22 12.55 9.98
C SER A 36 -2.40 12.05 8.55
N VAL A 37 -1.40 11.45 7.89
CA VAL A 37 -1.54 10.99 6.49
C VAL A 37 -0.86 9.65 6.24
N ILE A 38 -1.58 8.71 5.61
CA ILE A 38 -1.02 7.53 4.94
C ILE A 38 -1.18 7.68 3.43
N ASP A 39 -0.14 7.36 2.68
CA ASP A 39 -0.26 7.22 1.23
C ASP A 39 -0.26 5.74 0.83
N ILE A 40 -1.32 5.34 0.14
CA ILE A 40 -1.44 4.03 -0.50
C ILE A 40 -1.26 4.22 -2.01
N GLN A 41 -0.28 3.55 -2.59
CA GLN A 41 0.01 3.59 -4.02
C GLN A 41 -0.17 2.19 -4.61
N ILE A 42 -0.96 2.08 -5.67
CA ILE A 42 -1.06 0.89 -6.50
C ILE A 42 -0.24 1.16 -7.76
N LYS A 43 0.79 0.34 -7.99
CA LYS A 43 1.68 0.42 -9.14
C LYS A 43 1.58 -0.85 -9.96
N GLU A 44 1.34 -0.71 -11.25
CA GLU A 44 1.34 -1.81 -12.21
C GLU A 44 2.41 -1.55 -13.26
N GLU A 45 3.24 -2.56 -13.51
CA GLU A 45 4.34 -2.53 -14.46
C GLU A 45 4.22 -3.72 -15.41
N THR A 46 3.83 -3.46 -16.66
CA THR A 46 3.71 -4.45 -17.73
C THR A 46 4.98 -4.44 -18.60
N PRO A 47 5.65 -5.60 -18.79
CA PRO A 47 6.81 -5.69 -19.68
C PRO A 47 6.38 -5.48 -21.13
N GLY A 48 6.90 -4.44 -21.79
CA GLY A 48 6.69 -4.18 -23.21
C GLY A 48 6.11 -2.80 -23.53
N ASP A 49 5.24 -2.26 -22.68
CA ASP A 49 4.64 -0.93 -22.89
C ASP A 49 5.42 0.19 -22.17
N GLY A 50 6.31 -0.14 -21.23
CA GLY A 50 7.03 0.84 -20.41
C GLY A 50 6.11 1.73 -19.57
N MET A 51 4.81 1.43 -19.54
CA MET A 51 3.78 2.22 -18.89
C MET A 51 3.65 1.75 -17.44
N LEU A 52 4.08 2.61 -16.52
CA LEU A 52 3.81 2.44 -15.10
C LEU A 52 2.46 3.09 -14.79
N VAL A 53 1.43 2.29 -14.53
CA VAL A 53 0.15 2.82 -14.03
C VAL A 53 0.30 2.97 -12.53
N SER A 54 0.23 4.21 -12.03
CA SER A 54 0.30 4.50 -10.60
C SER A 54 -0.94 5.27 -10.17
N SER A 55 -1.71 4.70 -9.24
CA SER A 55 -2.79 5.38 -8.55
C SER A 55 -2.42 5.60 -7.10
N THR A 56 -2.63 6.82 -6.59
CA THR A 56 -2.35 7.17 -5.20
C THR A 56 -3.63 7.56 -4.48
N ILE A 57 -3.85 6.96 -3.32
CA ILE A 57 -4.92 7.32 -2.39
C ILE A 57 -4.23 7.82 -1.12
N SER A 58 -4.45 9.08 -0.77
CA SER A 58 -4.02 9.64 0.50
C SER A 58 -5.17 9.56 1.50
N ILE A 59 -4.92 8.92 2.64
CA ILE A 59 -5.87 8.80 3.74
C ILE A 59 -5.43 9.77 4.83
N ASN A 60 -6.28 10.74 5.15
CA ASN A 60 -6.05 11.68 6.23
C ASN A 60 -6.35 11.05 7.61
N GLN A 61 -6.17 11.81 8.69
CA GLN A 61 -6.33 11.32 10.06
C GLN A 61 -7.73 10.76 10.34
N ASP A 62 -8.78 11.44 9.90
CA ASP A 62 -10.16 10.99 10.08
C ASP A 62 -10.43 9.69 9.32
N GLY A 63 -9.92 9.58 8.09
CA GLY A 63 -9.97 8.36 7.30
C GLY A 63 -9.20 7.23 7.95
N MET A 64 -8.06 7.54 8.58
CA MET A 64 -7.24 6.58 9.31
C MET A 64 -7.92 6.05 10.55
N GLN A 65 -8.55 6.92 11.33
CA GLN A 65 -9.33 6.50 12.48
C GLN A 65 -10.43 5.52 12.07
N LYS A 66 -11.20 5.85 11.03
CA LYS A 66 -12.27 4.98 10.51
C LYS A 66 -11.74 3.64 9.98
N LEU A 67 -10.58 3.65 9.32
CA LEU A 67 -9.94 2.43 8.85
C LEU A 67 -9.52 1.53 10.02
N VAL A 68 -8.89 2.10 11.05
CA VAL A 68 -8.47 1.35 12.24
C VAL A 68 -9.68 0.80 12.99
N GLU A 69 -10.75 1.59 13.15
CA GLU A 69 -12.02 1.14 13.74
C GLU A 69 -12.59 -0.04 12.96
N TRP A 70 -12.70 0.08 11.64
CA TRP A 70 -13.19 -1.01 10.78
C TRP A 70 -12.32 -2.27 10.88
N LEU A 71 -10.99 -2.13 10.91
CA LEU A 71 -10.07 -3.26 11.06
C LEU A 71 -10.20 -3.96 12.42
N ARG A 72 -10.48 -3.21 13.50
CA ARG A 72 -10.80 -3.82 14.81
C ARG A 72 -12.13 -4.58 14.76
N ASP A 73 -13.15 -4.03 14.10
CA ASP A 73 -14.44 -4.70 13.92
C ASP A 73 -14.30 -6.01 13.13
N GLN A 74 -13.33 -6.08 12.20
CA GLN A 74 -12.99 -7.31 11.48
C GLN A 74 -12.10 -8.28 12.29
N GLY A 75 -11.65 -7.91 13.49
CA GLY A 75 -10.73 -8.70 14.30
C GLY A 75 -9.31 -8.79 13.73
N ALA A 76 -8.95 -7.91 12.78
CA ALA A 76 -7.63 -7.90 12.14
C ALA A 76 -6.55 -7.27 13.04
N ILE A 77 -6.95 -6.42 13.97
CA ILE A 77 -6.12 -5.81 15.01
C ILE A 77 -6.87 -5.82 16.33
N GLN A 78 -6.14 -6.09 17.42
CA GLN A 78 -6.67 -6.10 18.80
C GLN A 78 -6.63 -4.69 19.41
#